data_AF-A0A6M0A8C9-F1
#
_entry.id   AF-A0A6M0A8C9-F1
#
_cell.length_a   1.000
_cell.length_b   1.000
_cell.length_c   1.000
_cell.angle_alpha   90.00
_cell.angle_beta   90.00
_cell.angle_gamma   90.00
#
_symmetry.space_group_name_H-M   'P 1'
#
loop_
_entity.id
_entity.type
_entity.pdbx_description
1 polymer ?
#
loop_
_entity_poly.entity_id
_entity_poly.type
_entity_poly.pdbx_seq_one_letter_code
_entity_poly.pdbx_strand_id
1 'polypeptide(L)' 'AIEYPPKLSVSQIVNHLKGVSSRLYGAAGYKKPHKTALWSPSYFVASVGGAPLEVLKQYIQNQKSP' A
#
# COMPACT_ATOMS: atom_id res chain seq x y z
N ALA A 1 0.74 0.46 -9.35
CA ALA A 1 1.35 -0.24 -8.20
C ALA A 1 1.74 0.80 -7.16
N ILE A 2 1.78 0.44 -5.88
CA ILE A 2 2.24 1.34 -4.81
C ILE A 2 3.61 0.82 -4.37
N GLU A 3 4.62 1.68 -4.40
CA GLU A 3 5.90 1.45 -3.75
C GLU A 3 5.83 1.96 -2.32
N TYR A 4 6.27 1.16 -1.36
CA TYR A 4 6.20 1.50 0.05
C TYR A 4 7.41 0.93 0.80
N PRO A 5 7.82 1.56 1.92
CA PRO A 5 8.89 1.04 2.74
C PRO A 5 8.56 -0.37 3.25
N PRO A 6 9.49 -1.33 3.24
CA PRO A 6 9.21 -2.71 3.63
C PRO A 6 8.81 -2.89 5.10
N LYS A 7 9.15 -1.93 5.96
CA LYS A 7 8.74 -1.91 7.37
C LYS A 7 7.30 -1.43 7.58
N LEU A 8 6.69 -0.80 6.58
CA LEU A 8 5.32 -0.30 6.67
C LEU A 8 4.35 -1.42 6.28
N SER A 9 3.44 -1.78 7.17
CA SER A 9 2.49 -2.86 6.88
C SER A 9 1.47 -2.45 5.82
N VAL A 10 1.14 -3.40 4.94
CA VAL A 10 0.12 -3.22 3.89
C VAL A 10 -1.24 -2.86 4.50
N SER A 11 -1.61 -3.46 5.63
CA SER A 11 -2.87 -3.19 6.31
C SER A 11 -2.98 -1.74 6.78
N GLN A 12 -1.90 -1.16 7.32
CA GLN A 12 -1.86 0.25 7.71
C GLN A 12 -2.05 1.16 6.50
N ILE A 13 -1.36 0.88 5.39
CA ILE A 13 -1.48 1.66 4.14
C ILE A 13 -2.93 1.66 3.67
N VAL A 14 -3.53 0.48 3.53
CA VAL A 14 -4.90 0.33 3.05
C VAL A 14 -5.92 1.00 3.97
N ASN A 15 -5.76 0.85 5.29
CA ASN A 15 -6.62 1.51 6.27
C ASN A 15 -6.54 3.03 6.16
N HIS A 16 -5.33 3.58 6.01
CA HIS A 16 -5.14 5.01 5.86
C HIS A 16 -5.79 5.53 4.58
N LEU A 17 -5.54 4.87 3.45
CA LEU A 17 -6.11 5.26 2.15
C LEU A 17 -7.64 5.22 2.17
N LYS A 18 -8.23 4.11 2.65
CA LYS A 18 -9.70 3.95 2.70
C LYS A 18 -10.35 4.90 3.71
N GLY A 19 -9.71 5.11 4.86
CA GLY A 19 -10.21 6.00 5.90
C GLY A 19 -10.19 7.48 5.49
N VAL A 20 -9.03 7.96 5.02
CA VAL A 20 -8.87 9.36 4.60
C VAL A 20 -9.77 9.67 3.40
N SER A 21 -9.79 8.83 2.38
CA SER A 21 -10.68 9.03 1.22
C SER A 21 -12.16 9.03 1.61
N SER A 22 -12.61 8.12 2.47
CA SER A 22 -13.99 8.10 2.98
C SER A 22 -14.37 9.37 3.74
N ARG A 23 -13.44 9.92 4.54
CA ARG A 23 -13.64 11.18 5.27
C ARG A 23 -13.72 12.37 4.32
N LEU A 24 -12.76 12.50 3.39
CA LEU A 24 -12.73 13.59 2.42
C LEU A 24 -13.95 13.55 1.49
N TYR A 25 -14.38 12.35 1.07
CA TYR A 25 -15.57 12.17 0.25
C TYR A 25 -16.83 12.66 0.95
N GLY A 26 -16.98 12.35 2.25
CA GLY A 26 -18.09 12.86 3.06
C GLY A 26 -18.01 14.38 3.29
N ALA A 27 -16.81 14.92 3.52
CA ALA A 27 -16.61 16.36 3.70
C ALA A 27 -16.92 17.17 2.43
N ALA A 28 -16.72 16.58 1.24
CA ALA A 28 -17.11 17.16 -0.04
C ALA A 28 -18.63 17.08 -0.33
N GLY A 29 -19.44 16.54 0.60
CA GLY A 29 -20.90 16.46 0.48
C GLY A 29 -21.40 15.30 -0.39
N TYR A 30 -20.52 14.39 -0.82
CA TYR A 30 -20.95 13.26 -1.64
C TYR A 30 -21.64 12.18 -0.80
N LYS A 31 -22.71 11.61 -1.37
CA LYS A 31 -23.46 10.52 -0.76
C LYS A 31 -22.71 9.21 -0.89
N LYS A 32 -22.38 8.58 0.23
CA LYS A 32 -21.73 7.26 0.24
C LYS A 32 -22.65 6.20 -0.37
N PRO A 33 -22.08 5.22 -1.11
CA PRO A 33 -22.85 4.15 -1.75
C PRO A 33 -23.51 3.21 -0.73
N HIS A 34 -22.91 3.04 0.45
CA HIS A 34 -23.50 2.28 1.56
C HIS A 34 -23.93 3.21 2.70
N LYS A 35 -24.83 2.70 3.57
CA LYS A 35 -25.41 3.46 4.69
C LYS A 35 -24.37 4.19 5.57
N THR A 36 -23.20 3.60 5.77
CA THR A 36 -22.21 4.11 6.75
C THR A 36 -20.80 4.33 6.18
N ALA A 37 -20.45 3.68 5.06
CA ALA A 37 -19.07 3.62 4.57
C ALA A 37 -18.97 3.81 3.05
N LEU A 38 -17.85 4.41 2.62
CA LEU A 38 -17.50 4.52 1.20
C LEU A 38 -16.98 3.20 0.63
N TRP A 39 -16.17 2.48 1.41
CA TRP A 39 -15.50 1.25 0.99
C TRP A 39 -16.04 0.03 1.73
N SER A 40 -16.04 -1.13 1.08
CA SER A 40 -16.15 -2.43 1.75
C SER A 40 -15.04 -2.57 2.80
N PRO A 41 -15.24 -3.28 3.93
CA PRO A 41 -14.16 -3.54 4.89
C PRO A 41 -13.00 -4.32 4.27
N SER A 42 -13.28 -5.20 3.30
CA SER A 42 -12.27 -6.07 2.68
C SER A 42 -11.31 -5.34 1.74
N TYR A 43 -10.13 -5.92 1.51
CA TYR A 43 -9.17 -5.46 0.51
C TYR A 43 -8.38 -6.65 -0.05
N PHE A 44 -7.87 -6.50 -1.28
CA PHE A 44 -7.01 -7.46 -1.94
C PHE A 44 -5.69 -6.80 -2.33
N VAL A 45 -4.58 -7.49 -2.12
CA VAL A 45 -3.24 -7.03 -2.48
C VAL A 45 -2.44 -8.19 -3.07
N ALA A 46 -1.72 -7.90 -4.14
CA ALA A 46 -0.75 -8.80 -4.75
C ALA A 46 0.57 -8.06 -4.95
N SER A 47 1.69 -8.76 -4.74
CA SER A 47 3.01 -8.23 -5.08
C SER A 47 3.23 -8.31 -6.59
N VAL A 48 3.87 -7.28 -7.14
CA VAL A 48 4.27 -7.22 -8.55
C VAL A 48 5.73 -6.79 -8.60
N GLY A 49 6.53 -7.49 -9.40
CA GLY A 49 7.97 -7.26 -9.47
C GLY A 49 8.75 -7.97 -8.35
N GLY A 50 9.77 -8.73 -8.74
CA GLY A 50 10.80 -9.26 -7.84
C GLY A 50 12.13 -8.56 -8.09
N ALA A 51 13.06 -8.62 -7.14
CA ALA A 51 14.42 -8.16 -7.37
C ALA A 51 15.07 -9.04 -8.46
N PRO A 52 15.55 -8.47 -9.58
CA PRO A 52 16.31 -9.23 -10.57
C PRO A 52 17.50 -9.93 -9.91
N LEU A 53 17.89 -11.09 -10.43
CA LEU A 53 19.05 -11.85 -9.94
C LEU A 53 20.32 -11.00 -9.93
N GLU A 54 20.45 -10.06 -10.89
CA GLU A 54 21.53 -9.10 -10.99
C GLU A 54 21.59 -8.17 -9.77
N VAL A 55 20.45 -7.68 -9.30
CA VAL A 55 20.35 -6.78 -8.13
C VAL A 55 20.72 -7.53 -6.85
N LEU A 56 20.30 -8.79 -6.72
CA LEU A 56 20.68 -9.65 -5.59
C LEU A 56 22.20 -9.93 -5.58
N LYS A 57 22.79 -10.24 -6.75
CA LYS A 57 24.24 -10.44 -6.88
C LYS A 57 25.02 -9.20 -6.49
N GLN A 58 24.62 -8.03 -6.98
CA GLN A 58 25.24 -6.75 -6.63
C GLN A 58 25.11 -6.45 -5.13
N TYR A 59 23.94 -6.66 -4.54
CA TYR A 59 23.74 -6.50 -3.09
C TYR A 59 24.72 -7.36 -2.29
N ILE A 60 24.83 -8.66 -2.60
CA ILE A 60 25.73 -9.59 -1.90
C ILE A 60 27.20 -9.19 -2.09
N GLN A 61 27.60 -8.76 -3.29
CA GLN A 61 28.98 -8.32 -3.56
C GLN A 61 29.34 -7.07 -2.75
N ASN A 62 28.43 -6.09 -2.70
CA ASN A 62 28.64 -4.83 -1.96
C ASN A 62 28.66 -5.03 -0.44
N GLN A 63 28.10 -6.12 0.11
CA GLN A 63 28.22 -6.43 1.53
C GLN A 63 29.58 -7.02 1.94
N LYS A 64 30.42 -7.45 0.98
CA LYS A 64 31.75 -8.03 1.26
C LYS A 64 32.86 -6.99 1.41
N SER A 65 32.57 -5.74 1.08
CA SER A 65 33.47 -4.60 1.26
C SER A 65 32.87 -3.71 2.35
N PRO A 66 33.61 -3.39 3.43
CA PRO A 66 33.11 -2.54 4.52
C PRO A 66 32.61 -1.18 4.03
#